data_AF-A0A9E5I8M5-F1
#
_entry.id   AF-A0A9E5I8M5-F1
#
_cell.length_a   1.000
_cell.length_b   1.000
_cell.length_c   1.000
_cell.angle_alpha   90.00
_cell.angle_beta   90.00
_cell.angle_gamma   90.00
#
_symmetry.space_group_name_H-M   'P 1'
#
loop_
_entity.id
_entity.type
_entity.pdbx_description
1 polymer ?
#
loop_
_entity_poly.entity_id
_entity_poly.type
_entity_poly.pdbx_seq_one_letter_code
_entity_poly.pdbx_strand_id
1 'polypeptide(L)' 'MINENISKLKLLAEDIQDLHVFSAYLQDSVIVANDIKFLPKTKKLICVFNRFMWEDAEKGIFRKNKRIRSALVFDNVIKV' A
#
# COMPACT_ATOMS: atom_id res chain seq x y z
N MET A 1 -15.39 -20.61 -9.76
CA MET A 1 -14.59 -19.47 -9.31
C MET A 1 -14.97 -19.20 -7.86
N ILE A 2 -14.10 -19.53 -6.91
CA ILE A 2 -14.34 -19.21 -5.50
C ILE A 2 -14.18 -17.70 -5.38
N ASN A 3 -15.28 -17.00 -5.09
CA ASN A 3 -15.23 -15.61 -4.66
C ASN A 3 -14.56 -15.57 -3.28
N GLU A 4 -13.22 -15.58 -3.25
CA GLU A 4 -12.51 -15.15 -2.06
C GLU A 4 -12.88 -13.68 -1.85
N ASN A 5 -13.64 -13.38 -0.80
CA ASN A 5 -13.84 -12.02 -0.31
C ASN A 5 -12.48 -11.50 0.16
N ILE A 6 -11.67 -10.96 -0.77
CA ILE A 6 -10.41 -10.30 -0.45
C ILE A 6 -10.77 -9.02 0.29
N SER A 7 -10.81 -9.11 1.62
CA SER A 7 -10.89 -7.93 2.48
C SER A 7 -9.68 -7.05 2.17
N LYS A 8 -9.92 -5.85 1.65
CA LYS A 8 -8.85 -4.92 1.28
C LYS A 8 -8.24 -4.36 2.57
N LEU A 9 -6.93 -4.56 2.73
CA LEU A 9 -6.18 -3.97 3.83
C LEU A 9 -6.28 -2.44 3.77
N LYS A 10 -6.76 -1.84 4.86
CA LYS A 10 -6.84 -0.39 5.04
C LYS A 10 -6.12 -0.04 6.34
N LEU A 11 -5.05 0.72 6.22
CA LEU A 11 -4.24 1.17 7.35
C LEU A 11 -4.32 2.69 7.46
N LEU A 12 -4.17 3.18 8.68
CA LEU A 12 -3.95 4.59 9.01
C LEU A 12 -2.77 4.62 9.96
N ALA A 13 -1.84 5.55 9.77
CA ALA A 13 -0.76 5.80 10.71
C ALA A 13 -1.13 6.99 11.59
N GLU A 14 -1.01 6.84 12.90
CA GLU A 14 -1.20 7.89 13.90
C GLU A 14 0.15 8.39 14.43
N ASP A 15 1.12 7.48 14.60
CA ASP A 15 2.45 7.79 15.09
C ASP A 15 3.58 7.36 14.13
N ILE A 16 4.83 7.55 14.56
CA ILE A 16 6.00 7.21 13.75
C ILE A 16 6.26 5.71 13.72
N GLN A 17 5.86 4.98 14.78
CA GLN A 17 6.02 3.55 14.89
C GLN A 17 5.15 2.82 13.86
N ASP A 18 3.97 3.34 13.56
CA ASP A 18 3.08 2.84 12.51
C ASP A 18 3.76 2.81 11.13
N LEU A 19 4.71 3.73 10.87
CA LEU A 19 5.45 3.74 9.60
C LEU A 19 6.25 2.46 9.39
N HIS A 20 6.64 1.74 10.45
CA HIS A 20 7.27 0.42 10.32
C HIS A 20 6.31 -0.60 9.71
N VAL A 21 5.04 -0.57 10.07
CA VAL A 21 4.01 -1.45 9.50
C VAL A 21 3.83 -1.14 8.01
N PHE A 22 3.70 0.14 7.66
CA PHE A 22 3.65 0.55 6.25
C PHE A 22 4.91 0.14 5.49
N SER A 23 6.10 0.35 6.05
CA SER A 23 7.37 -0.02 5.43
C SER A 23 7.43 -1.53 5.14
N ALA A 24 7.02 -2.39 6.07
CA ALA A 24 6.99 -3.84 5.88
C ALA A 24 6.06 -4.25 4.72
N TYR A 25 4.84 -3.70 4.67
CA TYR A 25 3.90 -4.00 3.59
C TYR A 25 4.33 -3.46 2.22
N LEU A 26 5.14 -2.42 2.19
CA LEU A 26 5.61 -1.76 0.96
C LEU A 26 7.01 -2.18 0.52
N GLN A 27 7.71 -3.00 1.31
CA GLN A 27 9.10 -3.41 1.06
C GLN A 27 9.28 -4.01 -0.34
N ASP A 28 8.35 -4.88 -0.76
CA ASP A 28 8.36 -5.54 -2.07
C ASP A 28 7.38 -4.90 -3.08
N SER A 29 7.14 -3.60 -2.96
CA SER A 29 6.27 -2.88 -3.88
C SER A 29 6.99 -2.39 -5.14
N VAL A 30 6.28 -2.41 -6.26
CA VAL A 30 6.76 -1.85 -7.53
C VAL A 30 5.86 -0.68 -7.90
N ILE A 31 6.49 0.45 -8.22
CA ILE A 31 5.84 1.71 -8.63
C ILE A 31 6.50 2.24 -9.90
N VAL A 32 5.71 2.94 -10.71
CA VAL A 32 6.21 3.74 -11.84
C VAL A 32 6.03 5.22 -11.53
N ALA A 33 6.95 6.08 -11.99
CA ALA A 33 6.92 7.51 -11.68
C ALA A 33 5.58 8.19 -12.04
N ASN A 34 4.94 7.73 -13.12
CA ASN A 34 3.65 8.25 -13.58
C ASN A 34 2.47 7.96 -12.62
N ASP A 35 2.63 6.99 -11.70
CA ASP A 35 1.66 6.61 -10.68
C ASP A 35 1.87 7.37 -9.35
N ILE A 36 2.79 8.35 -9.32
CA ILE A 36 3.00 9.29 -8.22
C ILE A 36 2.38 10.64 -8.59
N LYS A 37 1.45 11.12 -7.77
CA LYS A 37 0.77 12.41 -8.00
C LYS A 37 0.76 13.27 -6.75
N PHE A 38 1.33 14.46 -6.86
CA PHE A 38 1.13 15.52 -5.89
C PHE A 38 -0.06 16.39 -6.30
N LEU A 39 -1.00 16.59 -5.38
CA LEU A 39 -2.20 17.41 -5.55
C LEU A 39 -2.11 18.63 -4.62
N PRO A 40 -1.61 19.79 -5.09
CA PRO A 40 -1.37 20.96 -4.25
C PRO A 40 -2.64 21.51 -3.59
N LYS A 41 -3.77 21.47 -4.33
CA LYS A 41 -5.06 21.98 -3.84
C LYS A 41 -5.56 21.24 -2.61
N THR A 42 -5.35 19.94 -2.54
CA THR A 42 -5.76 19.09 -1.41
C THR A 42 -4.61 18.75 -0.46
N LYS A 43 -3.39 19.22 -0.77
CA LYS A 43 -2.14 18.92 -0.03
C LYS A 43 -1.91 17.41 0.13
N LYS A 44 -2.16 16.64 -0.93
CA LYS A 44 -2.00 15.18 -0.93
C LYS A 44 -0.90 14.72 -1.86
N LEU A 45 -0.02 13.83 -1.38
CA LEU A 45 0.85 13.03 -2.23
C LEU A 45 0.29 11.62 -2.29
N ILE A 46 -0.05 11.16 -3.49
CA ILE A 46 -0.64 9.85 -3.75
C ILE A 46 0.38 9.01 -4.52
N CYS A 47 0.68 7.83 -4.00
CA CYS A 47 1.54 6.84 -4.65
C CYS A 47 0.73 5.56 -4.87
N VAL A 48 0.59 5.14 -6.12
CA VAL A 48 -0.09 3.88 -6.48
C VAL A 48 0.95 2.84 -6.86
N PHE A 49 0.89 1.65 -6.26
CA PHE A 49 1.90 0.60 -6.46
C PHE A 49 1.26 -0.79 -6.47
N ASN A 50 2.00 -1.76 -6.98
CA ASN A 50 1.68 -3.17 -6.86
C ASN A 50 2.56 -3.78 -5.76
N ARG A 51 2.01 -3.98 -4.57
CA ARG A 51 2.73 -4.60 -3.45
C ARG A 51 2.52 -6.11 -3.40
N PHE A 52 3.47 -6.81 -2.80
CA PHE A 52 3.28 -8.21 -2.43
C PHE A 52 2.24 -8.32 -1.31
N MET A 53 1.38 -9.34 -1.39
CA MET A 53 0.31 -9.59 -0.41
C MET A 53 0.83 -10.43 0.75
N TRP A 54 1.68 -9.84 1.59
CA TRP A 54 2.28 -10.49 2.77
C TRP A 54 1.22 -11.10 3.70
N GLU A 55 0.08 -10.41 3.86
CA GLU A 55 -1.03 -10.85 4.72
C GLU A 55 -1.77 -12.12 4.22
N ASP A 56 -1.57 -12.52 2.96
CA ASP A 56 -2.09 -13.80 2.42
C ASP A 56 -0.99 -14.87 2.41
N ALA A 57 0.26 -14.47 2.14
CA ALA A 57 1.40 -15.38 2.14
C ALA A 57 1.65 -16.00 3.53
N GLU A 58 1.47 -15.23 4.60
CA GLU A 58 1.64 -15.72 5.99
C GLU A 58 0.55 -16.71 6.44
N LYS A 59 -0.57 -16.83 5.71
CA LYS A 59 -1.69 -17.71 6.08
C LYS A 59 -1.49 -19.19 5.74
N GLY A 60 -0.37 -19.56 5.11
CA GLY A 60 0.02 -20.96 4.97
C GLY A 60 0.82 -21.29 3.70
N ILE A 61 1.58 -22.39 3.78
CA ILE A 61 2.59 -22.82 2.80
C ILE A 61 2.02 -23.10 1.39
N PHE A 62 0.72 -23.40 1.28
CA PHE A 62 0.05 -23.70 0.01
C PHE A 62 -0.58 -22.48 -0.68
N ARG A 63 -0.45 -21.27 -0.10
CA ARG A 63 -0.97 -20.04 -0.70
C ARG A 63 -0.06 -19.62 -1.86
N LYS A 64 -0.67 -19.30 -3.00
CA LYS A 64 0.07 -18.73 -4.14
C LYS A 64 0.43 -17.29 -3.83
N ASN A 65 1.69 -16.93 -4.08
CA ASN A 65 2.17 -15.55 -4.03
C ASN A 65 1.34 -14.66 -4.96
N LYS A 66 0.82 -13.56 -4.43
CA LYS A 66 -0.01 -12.59 -5.15
C LYS A 66 0.55 -11.19 -4.97
N ARG A 67 0.33 -10.35 -5.98
CA ARG A 67 0.49 -8.90 -5.88
C ARG A 67 -0.88 -8.24 -5.90
N ILE A 68 -1.01 -7.14 -5.16
CA ILE A 68 -2.24 -6.34 -5.08
C ILE A 68 -1.95 -4.88 -5.36
N ARG A 69 -2.80 -4.28 -6.20
CA ARG A 69 -2.76 -2.84 -6.46
C ARG A 69 -3.26 -2.09 -5.22
N SER A 70 -2.42 -1.22 -4.69
CA SER A 70 -2.62 -0.48 -3.45
C SER A 70 -2.23 0.99 -3.64
N ALA A 71 -2.68 1.85 -2.73
CA ALA A 71 -2.33 3.27 -2.73
C ALA A 71 -1.87 3.69 -1.33
N LEU A 72 -0.81 4.50 -1.28
CA LEU A 72 -0.38 5.23 -0.10
C LEU A 72 -0.69 6.71 -0.32
N VAL A 73 -1.29 7.35 0.68
CA VAL A 73 -1.63 8.76 0.64
C VAL A 73 -0.98 9.44 1.84
N PHE A 74 -0.17 10.46 1.56
CA PHE A 74 0.30 11.39 2.58
C PHE A 74 -0.59 12.63 2.53
N ASP A 75 -1.21 12.97 3.66
CA ASP A 75 -1.96 14.21 3.84
C ASP A 75 -1.03 15.34 4.33
N ASN A 76 -1.48 16.59 4.14
CA ASN A 76 -0.77 17.81 4.57
C ASN A 76 0.62 18.02 3.93
N VAL A 77 0.86 17.48 2.74
CA VAL A 77 2.11 17.69 2.01
C VAL A 77 2.15 19.11 1.43
N ILE A 78 3.17 19.89 1.81
CA ILE A 78 3.32 21.30 1.43
C ILE A 78 4.08 21.45 0.10
N LYS A 79 5.07 20.59 -0.15
CA LYS A 79 5.91 20.56 -1.35
C LYS A 79 6.45 19.15 -1.62
N VAL A 80 6.83 18.87 -2.86
CA VAL A 80 7.48 17.63 -3.33
C VAL A 80 8.67 18.01 -4.20
#